data_AF-A0A9E2P2F8-F1
#
_entry.id   AF-A0A9E2P2F8-F1
#
_cell.length_a   1.000
_cell.length_b   1.000
_cell.length_c   1.000
_cell.angle_alpha   90.00
_cell.angle_beta   90.00
_cell.angle_gamma   90.00
#
_symmetry.space_group_name_H-M   'P 1'
#
loop_
_entity.id
_entity.type
_entity.pdbx_description
1 polymer ?
#
loop_
_entity_poly.entity_id
_entity_poly.type
_entity_poly.pdbx_seq_one_letter_code
_entity_poly.pdbx_strand_id
1 'polypeptide(L)'
;YNYRISLKQNIPDELVRELGLSQEDLQGAAQRGGVMPLTQHAYDVLSKRKDIVENIAYEPANETEGIYPWNQATGWTSDNYGPVWIPAKGKSIDLTPENIAVYERPIRVYEGNDLQVKEDGKIYINGKEAKSYTFKMDYYWMMGDNRHNSEDSRYWGFVPEDHVVGKPIIIWLSLDKDRGWFDGHVRWNRLFRLVDNIK
;
A
#
# COMPACT_ATOMS: atom_id res chain seq x y z
N TYR A 1 9.00 1.95 4.68
CA TYR A 1 8.55 3.02 5.59
C TYR A 1 9.29 4.30 5.27
N ASN A 2 8.72 5.45 5.60
CA ASN A 2 9.33 6.75 5.33
C ASN A 2 10.10 7.19 6.55
N TYR A 3 11.27 7.75 6.30
CA TYR A 3 12.12 8.30 7.33
C TYR A 3 12.55 9.69 6.90
N ARG A 4 12.42 10.63 7.83
CA ARG A 4 13.03 11.94 7.68
C ARG A 4 14.52 11.80 7.97
N ILE A 5 15.34 12.16 7.00
CA ILE A 5 16.79 11.97 7.05
C ILE A 5 17.52 13.27 6.69
N SER A 6 18.58 13.54 7.44
CA SER A 6 19.54 14.62 7.16
C SER A 6 20.93 14.00 7.01
N LEU A 7 21.58 14.32 5.90
CA LEU A 7 22.89 13.78 5.54
C LEU A 7 23.99 14.85 5.72
N LYS A 8 25.12 14.45 6.28
CA LYS A 8 26.36 15.27 6.34
C LYS A 8 27.10 15.30 5.01
N GLN A 9 26.95 14.23 4.24
CA GLN A 9 27.56 14.00 2.94
C GLN A 9 26.72 13.00 2.14
N ASN A 10 26.98 12.89 0.83
CA ASN A 10 26.31 11.90 0.00
C ASN A 10 26.60 10.47 0.48
N ILE A 11 25.62 9.59 0.36
CA ILE A 11 25.79 8.16 0.63
C ILE A 11 26.74 7.59 -0.44
N PRO A 12 27.85 6.92 -0.06
CA PRO A 12 28.77 6.31 -1.03
C PRO A 12 28.06 5.31 -1.94
N ASP A 13 28.46 5.24 -3.22
CA ASP A 13 27.79 4.39 -4.22
C ASP A 13 27.75 2.90 -3.83
N GLU A 14 28.81 2.37 -3.22
CA GLU A 14 28.84 0.99 -2.73
C GLU A 14 27.73 0.71 -1.72
N LEU A 15 27.49 1.65 -0.80
CA LEU A 15 26.44 1.54 0.21
C LEU A 15 25.05 1.72 -0.41
N VAL A 16 24.92 2.58 -1.43
CA VAL A 16 23.69 2.69 -2.24
C VAL A 16 23.35 1.34 -2.89
N ARG A 17 24.35 0.64 -3.46
CA ARG A 17 24.18 -0.70 -4.05
C ARG A 17 23.79 -1.74 -3.02
N GLU A 18 24.51 -1.78 -1.90
CA GLU A 18 24.27 -2.75 -0.81
C GLU A 18 22.85 -2.63 -0.27
N LEU A 19 22.39 -1.40 -0.04
CA LEU A 19 21.07 -1.13 0.52
C LEU A 19 19.94 -1.13 -0.51
N GLY A 20 20.27 -1.24 -1.80
CA GLY A 20 19.30 -1.24 -2.90
C GLY A 20 18.54 0.07 -3.05
N LEU A 21 19.17 1.21 -2.72
CA LEU A 21 18.57 2.53 -2.84
C LEU A 21 18.61 3.00 -4.30
N SER A 22 17.50 3.58 -4.77
CA SER A 22 17.42 4.20 -6.10
C SER A 22 17.81 5.67 -6.06
N GLN A 23 18.06 6.27 -7.24
CA GLN A 23 18.30 7.72 -7.33
C GLN A 23 17.09 8.55 -6.87
N GLU A 24 15.89 8.02 -7.03
CA GLU A 24 14.65 8.65 -6.57
C GLU A 24 14.59 8.74 -5.04
N ASP A 25 14.99 7.66 -4.35
CA ASP A 25 15.08 7.63 -2.88
C ASP A 25 16.11 8.66 -2.39
N LEU A 26 17.26 8.74 -3.05
CA LEU A 26 18.33 9.68 -2.71
C LEU A 26 17.96 11.14 -2.97
N GLN A 27 17.19 11.43 -4.02
CA GLN A 27 16.69 12.77 -4.29
C GLN A 27 15.77 13.25 -3.16
N GLY A 28 14.95 12.34 -2.61
CA GLY A 28 14.13 12.60 -1.43
C GLY A 28 14.96 12.98 -0.20
N ALA A 29 16.12 12.33 0.01
CA ALA A 29 17.03 12.60 1.11
C ALA A 29 17.92 13.85 0.97
N ALA A 30 18.17 14.32 -0.27
CA ALA A 30 19.12 15.40 -0.55
C ALA A 30 18.66 16.79 -0.08
N GLN A 31 17.37 16.95 0.23
CA GLN A 31 16.85 18.16 0.87
C GLN A 31 17.24 18.14 2.35
N ARG A 32 17.67 19.28 2.94
CA ARG A 32 17.95 19.35 4.39
C ARG A 32 16.70 18.94 5.18
N GLY A 33 16.68 17.72 5.70
CA GLY A 33 15.51 17.13 6.37
C GLY A 33 14.49 16.49 5.43
N GLY A 34 14.92 15.94 4.30
CA GLY A 34 14.09 15.27 3.31
C GLY A 34 13.55 13.91 3.78
N VAL A 35 12.58 13.38 3.03
CA VAL A 35 11.93 12.08 3.34
C VAL A 35 12.41 11.03 2.35
N MET A 36 12.83 9.89 2.86
CA MET A 36 13.29 8.76 2.05
C MET A 36 12.59 7.47 2.50
N PRO A 37 12.01 6.68 1.57
CA PRO A 37 11.52 5.37 1.89
C PRO A 37 12.70 4.42 2.12
N LEU A 38 12.70 3.70 3.24
CA LEU A 38 13.71 2.72 3.58
C LEU A 38 13.08 1.37 3.93
N THR A 39 13.80 0.31 3.58
CA THR A 39 13.63 -1.00 4.19
C THR A 39 14.15 -0.96 5.63
N GLN A 40 13.71 -1.92 6.46
CA GLN A 40 14.21 -2.03 7.83
C GLN A 40 15.74 -2.19 7.86
N HIS A 41 16.28 -3.02 6.97
CA HIS A 41 17.72 -3.24 6.86
C HIS A 41 18.48 -1.96 6.51
N ALA A 42 18.00 -1.18 5.53
CA ALA A 42 18.65 0.08 5.15
C ALA A 42 18.61 1.11 6.29
N TYR A 43 17.49 1.21 7.02
CA TYR A 43 17.42 2.04 8.22
C TYR A 43 18.43 1.59 9.30
N ASP A 44 18.52 0.29 9.58
CA ASP A 44 19.41 -0.25 10.60
C ASP A 44 20.90 0.00 10.29
N VAL A 45 21.27 0.01 9.01
CA VAL A 45 22.63 0.32 8.55
C VAL A 45 22.89 1.83 8.60
N LEU A 46 22.02 2.63 7.98
CA LEU A 46 22.21 4.09 7.89
C LEU A 46 22.17 4.78 9.26
N SER A 47 21.30 4.33 10.17
CA SER A 47 21.20 4.89 11.52
C SER A 47 22.50 4.77 12.34
N LYS A 48 23.36 3.80 12.01
CA LYS A 48 24.67 3.58 12.64
C LYS A 48 25.80 4.37 11.98
N ARG A 49 25.63 4.84 10.74
CA ARG A 49 26.64 5.61 9.98
C ARG A 49 26.63 7.09 10.35
N LYS A 50 27.10 7.43 11.56
CA LYS A 50 27.16 8.82 12.07
C LYS A 50 28.14 9.72 11.31
N ASP A 51 28.99 9.12 10.49
CA ASP A 51 29.86 9.79 9.53
C ASP A 51 29.12 10.27 8.28
N ILE A 52 27.99 9.65 7.92
CA ILE A 52 27.16 10.01 6.76
C ILE A 52 25.86 10.69 7.20
N VAL A 53 25.18 10.13 8.19
CA VAL A 53 23.85 10.53 8.64
C VAL A 53 23.98 11.46 9.85
N GLU A 54 23.44 12.67 9.72
CA GLU A 54 23.30 13.61 10.82
C GLU A 54 22.12 13.24 11.71
N ASN A 55 20.94 13.06 11.10
CA ASN A 55 19.72 12.66 11.78
C ASN A 55 18.90 11.71 10.92
N ILE A 56 18.21 10.76 11.55
CA ILE A 56 17.24 9.88 10.90
C ILE A 56 16.15 9.55 11.90
N ALA A 57 14.91 9.75 11.51
CA ALA A 57 13.74 9.47 12.34
C ALA A 57 12.60 8.94 11.48
N TYR A 58 11.75 8.11 12.08
CA TYR A 58 10.53 7.65 11.44
C TYR A 58 9.63 8.84 11.11
N GLU A 59 9.11 8.90 9.89
CA GLU A 59 8.11 9.89 9.47
C GLU A 59 6.75 9.18 9.37
N PRO A 60 5.84 9.41 10.34
CA PRO A 60 4.52 8.78 10.32
C PRO A 60 3.64 9.36 9.21
N ALA A 61 2.82 8.51 8.60
CA ALA A 61 1.73 8.95 7.76
C ALA A 61 0.55 9.42 8.62
N ASN A 62 0.44 10.74 8.78
CA ASN A 62 -0.65 11.38 9.52
C ASN A 62 -1.81 11.84 8.62
N GLU A 63 -1.65 11.72 7.30
CA GLU A 63 -2.67 12.12 6.34
C GLU A 63 -3.85 11.12 6.36
N THR A 64 -5.04 11.67 6.49
CA THR A 64 -6.32 10.94 6.46
C THR A 64 -7.10 11.19 5.16
N GLU A 65 -6.69 12.17 4.37
CA GLU A 65 -7.30 12.48 3.08
C GLU A 65 -6.97 11.42 2.03
N GLY A 66 -7.93 11.12 1.16
CA GLY A 66 -7.77 10.10 0.11
C GLY A 66 -7.78 8.64 0.61
N ILE A 67 -7.86 8.42 1.92
CA ILE A 67 -7.97 7.09 2.51
C ILE A 67 -9.39 6.56 2.32
N TYR A 68 -9.51 5.32 1.85
CA TYR A 68 -10.77 4.61 1.73
C TYR A 68 -11.36 4.32 3.14
N PRO A 69 -12.68 4.37 3.34
CA PRO A 69 -13.73 4.74 2.39
C PRO A 69 -13.87 6.26 2.19
N TRP A 70 -14.10 6.71 0.96
CA TRP A 70 -14.11 8.14 0.61
C TRP A 70 -15.30 8.94 1.11
N ASN A 71 -16.38 8.27 1.51
CA ASN A 71 -17.61 8.90 1.98
C ASN A 71 -17.77 8.86 3.50
N GLN A 72 -16.71 8.53 4.25
CA GLN A 72 -16.71 8.58 5.72
C GLN A 72 -15.34 9.01 6.25
N ALA A 73 -15.33 10.00 7.14
CA ALA A 73 -14.12 10.38 7.86
C ALA A 73 -13.85 9.38 9.00
N THR A 74 -12.96 8.41 8.76
CA THR A 74 -12.60 7.37 9.73
C THR A 74 -11.48 7.78 10.69
N GLY A 75 -10.70 8.79 10.31
CA GLY A 75 -9.44 9.12 10.97
C GLY A 75 -8.32 8.09 10.71
N TRP A 76 -8.54 7.16 9.78
CA TRP A 76 -7.52 6.20 9.36
C TRP A 76 -6.44 6.87 8.54
N THR A 77 -5.22 6.35 8.66
CA THR A 77 -4.07 6.76 7.86
C THR A 77 -3.48 5.56 7.15
N SER A 78 -2.54 5.77 6.23
CA SER A 78 -1.85 4.67 5.57
C SER A 78 -1.01 3.81 6.52
N ASP A 79 -0.65 4.35 7.69
CA ASP A 79 0.06 3.64 8.77
C ASP A 79 -0.88 2.94 9.75
N ASN A 80 -2.03 3.56 10.05
CA ASN A 80 -3.00 3.04 11.00
C ASN A 80 -4.39 2.99 10.36
N TYR A 81 -4.69 1.85 9.75
CA TYR A 81 -5.89 1.63 8.98
C TYR A 81 -6.78 0.56 9.61
N GLY A 82 -8.10 0.80 9.64
CA GLY A 82 -9.07 -0.21 10.06
C GLY A 82 -9.32 -0.24 11.58
N PRO A 83 -9.89 -1.34 12.09
CA PRO A 83 -10.03 -2.66 11.47
C PRO A 83 -11.09 -2.72 10.35
N VAL A 84 -10.90 -3.63 9.40
CA VAL A 84 -11.89 -3.98 8.35
C VAL A 84 -12.02 -5.48 8.23
N TRP A 85 -13.24 -5.97 8.00
CA TRP A 85 -13.47 -7.36 7.66
C TRP A 85 -13.47 -7.50 6.13
N ILE A 86 -12.72 -8.48 5.61
CA ILE A 86 -12.63 -8.70 4.16
C ILE A 86 -13.82 -9.57 3.73
N PRO A 87 -14.69 -9.10 2.81
CA PRO A 87 -15.82 -9.88 2.37
C PRO A 87 -15.42 -11.17 1.65
N ALA A 88 -16.24 -12.20 1.83
CA ALA A 88 -16.08 -13.49 1.17
C ALA A 88 -17.42 -14.00 0.67
N LYS A 89 -17.38 -14.80 -0.39
CA LYS A 89 -18.56 -15.32 -1.07
C LYS A 89 -19.43 -16.14 -0.12
N GLY A 90 -20.71 -15.85 -0.11
CA GLY A 90 -21.70 -16.50 0.76
C GLY A 90 -21.61 -16.11 2.23
N LYS A 91 -20.70 -15.19 2.62
CA LYS A 91 -20.65 -14.64 3.96
C LYS A 91 -21.50 -13.39 4.06
N SER A 92 -22.06 -13.17 5.25
CA SER A 92 -22.93 -12.04 5.53
C SER A 92 -22.31 -11.10 6.54
N ILE A 93 -22.66 -9.82 6.42
CA ILE A 93 -22.38 -8.80 7.43
C ILE A 93 -23.67 -8.07 7.76
N ASP A 94 -23.81 -7.63 9.01
CA ASP A 94 -24.85 -6.69 9.40
C ASP A 94 -24.50 -5.30 8.85
N LEU A 95 -25.46 -4.63 8.23
CA LEU A 95 -25.28 -3.31 7.65
C LEU A 95 -25.65 -2.25 8.68
N THR A 96 -24.75 -1.32 8.92
CA THR A 96 -24.96 -0.21 9.85
C THR A 96 -24.50 1.10 9.23
N PRO A 97 -25.03 2.26 9.66
CA PRO A 97 -24.54 3.56 9.20
C PRO A 97 -23.03 3.76 9.40
N GLU A 98 -22.45 3.09 10.41
CA GLU A 98 -21.02 3.20 10.75
C GLU A 98 -20.12 2.39 9.81
N ASN A 99 -20.64 1.34 9.17
CA ASN A 99 -19.84 0.44 8.33
C ASN A 99 -20.18 0.52 6.83
N ILE A 100 -21.32 1.11 6.47
CA ILE A 100 -21.84 1.05 5.11
C ILE A 100 -20.89 1.67 4.09
N ALA A 101 -20.17 2.73 4.48
CA ALA A 101 -19.16 3.38 3.64
C ALA A 101 -18.06 2.40 3.19
N VAL A 102 -17.65 1.48 4.06
CA VAL A 102 -16.62 0.46 3.76
C VAL A 102 -17.13 -0.58 2.77
N TYR A 103 -18.41 -0.92 2.79
CA TYR A 103 -18.98 -2.02 1.98
C TYR A 103 -19.84 -1.55 0.80
N GLU A 104 -20.09 -0.25 0.68
CA GLU A 104 -20.92 0.32 -0.37
C GLU A 104 -20.38 -0.05 -1.75
N ARG A 105 -19.08 0.13 -2.01
CA ARG A 105 -18.49 -0.13 -3.33
C ARG A 105 -18.60 -1.61 -3.75
N PRO A 106 -18.25 -2.60 -2.91
CA PRO A 106 -18.59 -4.00 -3.14
C PRO A 106 -20.05 -4.25 -3.51
N ILE A 107 -20.98 -3.74 -2.71
CA ILE A 107 -22.40 -4.04 -2.88
C ILE A 107 -22.98 -3.35 -4.11
N ARG A 108 -22.65 -2.07 -4.32
CA ARG A 108 -23.24 -1.22 -5.35
C ARG A 108 -22.56 -1.37 -6.70
N VAL A 109 -21.23 -1.26 -6.72
CA VAL A 109 -20.45 -1.19 -7.96
C VAL A 109 -20.09 -2.59 -8.44
N TYR A 110 -19.51 -3.42 -7.58
CA TYR A 110 -18.98 -4.71 -7.98
C TYR A 110 -20.07 -5.78 -8.10
N GLU A 111 -21.06 -5.79 -7.21
CA GLU A 111 -22.19 -6.74 -7.25
C GLU A 111 -23.47 -6.18 -7.89
N GLY A 112 -23.41 -4.94 -8.39
CA GLY A 112 -24.42 -4.33 -9.24
C GLY A 112 -25.78 -4.09 -8.58
N ASN A 113 -25.83 -3.87 -7.26
CA ASN A 113 -27.07 -3.57 -6.56
C ASN A 113 -27.34 -2.05 -6.49
N ASP A 114 -28.61 -1.66 -6.48
CA ASP A 114 -29.01 -0.30 -6.10
C ASP A 114 -28.96 -0.18 -4.57
N LEU A 115 -27.96 0.52 -4.03
CA LEU A 115 -27.79 0.75 -2.59
C LEU A 115 -28.09 2.20 -2.26
N GLN A 116 -29.01 2.42 -1.32
CA GLN A 116 -29.41 3.75 -0.85
C GLN A 116 -29.39 3.82 0.66
N VAL A 117 -28.76 4.84 1.22
CA VAL A 117 -28.84 5.19 2.65
C VAL A 117 -29.79 6.37 2.79
N LYS A 118 -30.88 6.22 3.54
CA LYS A 118 -31.88 7.28 3.78
C LYS A 118 -31.44 8.18 4.94
N GLU A 119 -32.06 9.37 5.05
CA GLU A 119 -31.75 10.35 6.11
C GLU A 119 -31.97 9.80 7.54
N ASP A 120 -32.87 8.83 7.70
CA ASP A 120 -33.13 8.15 8.97
C ASP A 120 -32.13 7.02 9.28
N GLY A 121 -31.08 6.87 8.46
CA GLY A 121 -30.04 5.85 8.59
C GLY A 121 -30.44 4.47 8.06
N LYS A 122 -31.66 4.29 7.55
CA LYS A 122 -32.08 3.00 6.97
C LYS A 122 -31.40 2.75 5.64
N ILE A 123 -30.92 1.53 5.48
CA ILE A 123 -30.22 1.07 4.28
C ILE A 123 -31.19 0.26 3.44
N TYR A 124 -31.28 0.60 2.16
CA TYR A 124 -32.10 -0.10 1.18
C TYR A 124 -31.22 -0.69 0.09
N ILE A 125 -31.47 -1.95 -0.27
CA ILE A 125 -30.82 -2.64 -1.38
C ILE A 125 -31.91 -3.12 -2.34
N ASN A 126 -31.84 -2.67 -3.60
CA ASN A 126 -32.81 -2.95 -4.65
C ASN A 126 -34.26 -2.64 -4.21
N GLY A 127 -34.44 -1.47 -3.58
CA GLY A 127 -35.74 -0.96 -3.13
C GLY A 127 -36.31 -1.61 -1.85
N LYS A 128 -35.59 -2.54 -1.21
CA LYS A 128 -36.02 -3.18 0.06
C LYS A 128 -35.10 -2.80 1.21
N GLU A 129 -35.68 -2.55 2.37
CA GLU A 129 -34.90 -2.31 3.59
C GLU A 129 -34.04 -3.54 3.90
N ALA A 130 -32.74 -3.33 4.10
CA ALA A 130 -31.76 -4.37 4.32
C ALA A 130 -31.00 -4.10 5.62
N LYS A 131 -31.02 -5.08 6.54
CA LYS A 131 -30.25 -5.05 7.79
C LYS A 131 -28.94 -5.83 7.71
N SER A 132 -28.79 -6.65 6.68
CA SER A 132 -27.59 -7.43 6.40
C SER A 132 -27.44 -7.63 4.89
N TYR A 133 -26.23 -7.99 4.47
CA TYR A 133 -25.93 -8.32 3.08
C TYR A 133 -25.08 -9.57 3.00
N THR A 134 -25.38 -10.47 2.05
CA THR A 134 -24.58 -11.65 1.73
C THR A 134 -23.81 -11.41 0.43
N PHE A 135 -22.48 -11.45 0.51
CA PHE A 135 -21.61 -11.19 -0.63
C PHE A 135 -21.66 -12.32 -1.65
N LYS A 136 -21.67 -11.97 -2.94
CA LYS A 136 -21.75 -12.91 -4.06
C LYS A 136 -20.38 -13.27 -4.64
N MET A 137 -19.35 -12.51 -4.27
CA MET A 137 -17.96 -12.69 -4.71
C MET A 137 -16.99 -12.79 -3.54
N ASP A 138 -15.83 -13.37 -3.80
CA ASP A 138 -14.67 -13.23 -2.93
C ASP A 138 -13.98 -11.88 -3.16
N TYR A 139 -13.46 -11.29 -2.09
CA TYR A 139 -12.76 -10.01 -2.14
C TYR A 139 -11.39 -10.10 -1.49
N TYR A 140 -10.52 -9.20 -1.92
CA TYR A 140 -9.13 -9.14 -1.51
C TYR A 140 -8.78 -7.74 -1.04
N TRP A 141 -7.90 -7.69 -0.03
CA TRP A 141 -7.24 -6.49 0.41
C TRP A 141 -5.78 -6.54 -0.04
N MET A 142 -5.43 -5.75 -1.04
CA MET A 142 -4.09 -5.73 -1.62
C MET A 142 -3.30 -4.58 -1.01
N MET A 143 -2.05 -4.85 -0.60
CA MET A 143 -1.13 -3.84 -0.12
C MET A 143 0.19 -3.95 -0.86
N GLY A 144 0.77 -2.82 -1.24
CA GLY A 144 2.11 -2.80 -1.81
C GLY A 144 3.17 -2.85 -0.72
N ASP A 145 4.27 -3.55 -1.01
CA ASP A 145 5.40 -3.68 -0.10
C ASP A 145 6.03 -2.32 0.25
N ASN A 146 6.05 -1.38 -0.72
CA ASN A 146 6.45 0.01 -0.48
C ASN A 146 5.28 0.83 0.04
N ARG A 147 4.87 0.57 1.30
CA ARG A 147 3.63 1.09 1.90
C ARG A 147 3.36 2.59 1.75
N HIS A 148 4.37 3.45 1.77
CA HIS A 148 4.15 4.91 1.66
C HIS A 148 4.15 5.42 0.22
N ASN A 149 4.59 4.60 -0.74
CA ASN A 149 4.60 4.91 -2.16
C ASN A 149 3.73 3.90 -2.93
N SER A 150 2.60 3.51 -2.33
CA SER A 150 1.70 2.52 -2.88
C SER A 150 0.26 2.99 -2.77
N GLU A 151 -0.34 3.35 -3.90
CA GLU A 151 -1.78 3.51 -4.02
C GLU A 151 -2.41 2.12 -4.10
N ASP A 152 -2.74 1.56 -2.94
CA ASP A 152 -3.31 0.22 -2.80
C ASP A 152 -4.70 0.24 -2.13
N SER A 153 -5.18 -0.90 -1.61
CA SER A 153 -6.54 -1.01 -1.06
C SER A 153 -6.85 0.01 0.04
N ARG A 154 -5.83 0.55 0.72
CA ARG A 154 -6.01 1.67 1.67
C ARG A 154 -6.58 2.93 1.03
N TYR A 155 -6.41 3.10 -0.28
CA TYR A 155 -6.88 4.25 -1.04
C TYR A 155 -8.09 3.93 -1.91
N TRP A 156 -8.17 2.74 -2.52
CA TRP A 156 -9.26 2.40 -3.46
C TRP A 156 -10.17 1.24 -3.03
N GLY A 157 -9.94 0.66 -1.85
CA GLY A 157 -10.81 -0.35 -1.23
C GLY A 157 -10.55 -1.78 -1.69
N PHE A 158 -11.59 -2.61 -1.66
CA PHE A 158 -11.48 -4.04 -1.98
C PHE A 158 -11.31 -4.31 -3.48
N VAL A 159 -10.58 -5.39 -3.82
CA VAL A 159 -10.54 -5.98 -5.16
C VAL A 159 -11.50 -7.17 -5.20
N PRO A 160 -12.52 -7.21 -6.07
CA PRO A 160 -13.32 -8.41 -6.29
C PRO A 160 -12.55 -9.48 -7.08
N GLU A 161 -12.89 -10.75 -6.89
CA GLU A 161 -12.21 -11.91 -7.52
C GLU A 161 -12.11 -11.83 -9.05
N ASP A 162 -13.09 -11.24 -9.72
CA ASP A 162 -13.14 -11.10 -11.17
C ASP A 162 -12.19 -10.03 -11.74
N HIS A 163 -11.60 -9.21 -10.87
CA HIS A 163 -10.55 -8.24 -11.23
C HIS A 163 -9.14 -8.79 -11.02
N VAL A 164 -9.01 -10.02 -10.50
CA VAL A 164 -7.72 -10.68 -10.31
C VAL A 164 -7.35 -11.49 -11.57
N VAL A 165 -6.32 -11.05 -12.29
CA VAL A 165 -5.86 -11.73 -13.52
C VAL A 165 -5.03 -12.98 -13.21
N GLY A 166 -4.24 -12.98 -12.12
CA GLY A 166 -3.42 -14.13 -11.75
C GLY A 166 -2.33 -13.82 -10.72
N LYS A 167 -1.46 -14.81 -10.49
CA LYS A 167 -0.33 -14.74 -9.54
C LYS A 167 0.99 -14.63 -10.31
N PRO A 168 1.88 -13.66 -9.99
CA PRO A 168 3.22 -13.64 -10.54
C PRO A 168 4.04 -14.83 -10.03
N ILE A 169 4.75 -15.53 -10.93
CA ILE A 169 5.49 -16.76 -10.59
C ILE A 169 7.01 -16.66 -10.79
N ILE A 170 7.50 -15.82 -11.71
CA ILE A 170 8.92 -15.74 -12.05
C ILE A 170 9.33 -14.32 -12.47
N ILE A 171 10.54 -13.92 -12.07
CA ILE A 171 11.19 -12.70 -12.59
C ILE A 171 11.97 -13.08 -13.85
N TRP A 172 11.41 -12.86 -15.04
CA TRP A 172 12.08 -13.19 -16.30
C TRP A 172 13.07 -12.12 -16.77
N LEU A 173 12.89 -10.87 -16.32
CA LEU A 173 13.78 -9.74 -16.61
C LEU A 173 13.91 -8.84 -15.37
N SER A 174 15.11 -8.33 -15.10
CA SER A 174 15.33 -7.33 -14.06
C SER A 174 16.44 -6.38 -14.47
N LEU A 175 16.07 -5.11 -14.67
CA LEU A 175 16.96 -4.04 -15.09
C LEU A 175 17.06 -2.96 -14.00
N ASP A 176 18.19 -2.27 -13.97
CA ASP A 176 18.47 -1.15 -13.09
C ASP A 176 18.66 0.13 -13.92
N LYS A 177 17.65 1.00 -13.91
CA LYS A 177 17.66 2.26 -14.67
C LYS A 177 18.76 3.22 -14.23
N ASP A 178 19.24 3.08 -12.99
CA ASP A 178 20.24 3.98 -12.40
C ASP A 178 21.68 3.52 -12.73
N ARG A 179 21.84 2.46 -13.53
CA ARG A 179 23.12 1.82 -13.84
C ARG A 179 23.39 1.70 -15.33
N GLY A 180 24.66 1.80 -15.70
CA GLY A 180 25.11 1.60 -17.09
C GLY A 180 25.18 0.12 -17.46
N TRP A 181 25.09 -0.20 -18.76
CA TRP A 181 25.07 -1.58 -19.29
C TRP A 181 26.25 -2.44 -18.83
N PHE A 182 27.41 -1.83 -18.60
CA PHE A 182 28.62 -2.50 -18.14
C PHE A 182 28.87 -2.37 -16.63
N ASP A 183 27.92 -1.77 -15.88
CA ASP A 183 28.00 -1.52 -14.45
C ASP A 183 26.70 -1.91 -13.73
N GLY A 184 26.20 -3.12 -14.01
CA GLY A 184 25.07 -3.69 -13.26
C GLY A 184 23.68 -3.29 -13.74
N HIS A 185 23.52 -2.79 -14.98
CA HIS A 185 22.19 -2.55 -15.57
C HIS A 185 21.31 -3.81 -15.57
N VAL A 186 21.90 -5.00 -15.77
CA VAL A 186 21.17 -6.27 -15.62
C VAL A 186 21.39 -6.81 -14.21
N ARG A 187 20.31 -6.98 -13.45
CA ARG A 187 20.34 -7.55 -12.09
C ARG A 187 20.31 -9.06 -12.15
N TRP A 188 21.44 -9.66 -12.56
CA TRP A 188 21.58 -11.12 -12.76
C TRP A 188 21.15 -11.95 -11.55
N ASN A 189 21.40 -11.45 -10.35
CA ASN A 189 21.01 -12.10 -9.11
C ASN A 189 19.48 -12.26 -8.96
N ARG A 190 18.65 -11.49 -9.66
CA ARG A 190 17.18 -11.54 -9.60
C ARG A 190 16.53 -12.35 -10.72
N LEU A 191 17.24 -12.59 -11.82
CA LEU A 191 16.71 -13.30 -12.98
C LEU A 191 16.36 -14.75 -12.63
N PHE A 192 15.23 -15.20 -13.17
CA PHE A 192 14.65 -16.54 -13.02
C PHE A 192 14.39 -16.97 -11.57
N ARG A 193 14.33 -16.02 -10.62
CA ARG A 193 13.85 -16.32 -9.28
C ARG A 193 12.35 -16.57 -9.31
N LEU A 194 11.94 -17.68 -8.70
CA LEU A 194 10.55 -17.98 -8.42
C LEU A 194 10.04 -17.06 -7.31
N VAL A 195 8.79 -16.63 -7.45
CA VAL A 195 8.09 -15.76 -6.50
C VAL A 195 7.45 -16.57 -5.35
N ASP A 196 7.49 -17.91 -5.44
CA ASP A 196 6.81 -18.83 -4.53
C ASP A 196 7.32 -18.86 -3.08
N ASN A 197 8.41 -18.14 -2.79
CA ASN A 197 8.94 -17.99 -1.43
C ASN A 197 8.47 -16.72 -0.71
N ILE A 198 7.52 -15.97 -1.28
CA ILE A 198 6.84 -14.87 -0.59
C ILE A 198 5.69 -15.49 0.21
N LYS A 199 5.94 -15.73 1.50
CA LYS A 199 4.89 -16.06 2.47
C LYS A 199 4.03 -14.83 2.77
#